data_AF-A0A4Y7TEC6-F1
#
_entry.id   AF-A0A4Y7TEC6-F1
#
_cell.length_a   1.000
_cell.length_b   1.000
_cell.length_c   1.000
_cell.angle_alpha   90.00
_cell.angle_beta   90.00
_cell.angle_gamma   90.00
#
_symmetry.space_group_name_H-M   'P 1'
#
loop_
_entity.id
_entity.type
_entity.pdbx_description
1 polymer ?
#
loop_
_entity_poly.entity_id
_entity_poly.type
_entity_poly.pdbx_seq_one_letter_code
_entity_poly.pdbx_strand_id
1 'polypeptide(L)'
;MEEGRHLDITGTELIDYVVSPPGLAFPEVTTLALGLPSPAAFAHLATWPKLTNLDVYRVVTPPNVGIPKSFPPVSPAANTFPALQVISCWYAVNLSDLVHILRLLPPGNEVHTVEWVCGSYPSPAEAKQVISAVARYCNPATLKHLKLSVFALSGTGFFSQQNEPLEMSPEEIDLAPLREFHSLEHLFIEVGVSVRVTPQVFEQVPSIWPRIQTLVLSAIFPNALTPLVNHEHILTLVDALPALCDLGLRFDASRVLGSERPAHLRSQLKVLRVGKSPICSPFRVTELLKGCFSEA
;
A
#
# COMPACT_ATOMS: atom_id res chain seq x y z
N MET A 1 31.81 -0.85 -0.24
CA MET A 1 30.58 -0.78 0.56
C MET A 1 30.72 0.46 1.41
N GLU A 2 30.15 1.58 0.97
CA GLU A 2 30.07 2.77 1.82
C GLU A 2 28.92 2.54 2.82
N GLU A 3 29.23 2.56 4.11
CA GLU A 3 28.22 2.57 5.16
C GLU A 3 27.44 3.89 5.07
N GLY A 4 26.19 3.82 4.59
CA GLY A 4 25.28 4.97 4.58
C GLY A 4 25.01 5.44 6.02
N ARG A 5 25.01 6.77 6.22
CA ARG A 5 24.71 7.34 7.55
C ARG A 5 23.21 7.27 7.80
N HIS A 6 22.83 6.54 8.86
CA HIS A 6 21.48 6.45 9.37
C HIS A 6 21.27 7.49 10.49
N LEU A 7 20.17 8.23 10.41
CA LEU A 7 19.75 9.19 11.43
C LEU A 7 18.30 8.88 11.86
N ASP A 8 18.10 8.70 13.16
CA ASP A 8 16.79 8.47 13.77
C ASP A 8 16.47 9.61 14.77
N ILE A 9 15.33 10.28 14.58
CA ILE A 9 14.90 11.46 15.35
C ILE A 9 13.56 11.19 16.03
N THR A 10 13.61 10.72 17.28
CA THR A 10 12.45 10.22 18.05
C THR A 10 11.70 11.27 18.88
N GLY A 11 12.09 12.55 18.84
CA GLY A 11 11.46 13.63 19.61
C GLY A 11 10.84 14.71 18.73
N THR A 12 9.54 15.02 18.92
CA THR A 12 8.84 16.02 18.09
C THR A 12 9.44 17.42 18.16
N GLU A 13 9.97 17.80 19.32
CA GLU A 13 10.63 19.10 19.49
C GLU A 13 12.01 19.16 18.80
N LEU A 14 12.63 18.00 18.57
CA LEU A 14 13.89 17.89 17.85
C LEU A 14 13.68 17.87 16.34
N ILE A 15 12.51 17.46 15.83
CA ILE A 15 12.24 17.40 14.39
C ILE A 15 12.34 18.79 13.78
N ASP A 16 11.59 19.76 14.30
CA ASP A 16 11.67 21.12 13.77
C ASP A 16 13.02 21.79 14.11
N TYR A 17 13.70 21.41 15.20
CA TYR A 17 15.00 22.00 15.54
C TYR A 17 16.16 21.48 14.67
N VAL A 18 16.13 20.19 14.30
CA VAL A 18 17.15 19.53 13.47
C VAL A 18 16.91 19.84 11.99
N VAL A 19 15.65 20.08 11.60
CA VAL A 19 15.24 20.17 10.20
C VAL A 19 14.82 21.59 9.76
N SER A 20 14.52 22.53 10.67
CA SER A 20 14.09 23.89 10.28
C SER A 20 15.19 24.95 10.11
N PRO A 21 16.36 24.92 10.79
CA PRO A 21 17.37 25.95 10.55
C PRO A 21 18.11 25.68 9.23
N PRO A 22 18.20 26.64 8.29
CA PRO A 22 18.94 26.49 7.03
C PRO A 22 20.48 26.33 7.20
N GLY A 23 20.98 26.19 8.44
CA GLY A 23 22.40 26.00 8.76
C GLY A 23 22.81 24.60 9.23
N LEU A 24 21.86 23.70 9.50
CA LEU A 24 22.12 22.31 9.92
C LEU A 24 21.75 21.35 8.78
N ALA A 25 22.47 21.43 7.67
CA ALA A 25 22.34 20.45 6.61
C ALA A 25 23.10 19.17 7.02
N PHE A 26 22.45 18.01 6.94
CA PHE A 26 23.11 16.71 7.01
C PHE A 26 23.18 16.11 5.61
N PRO A 27 24.00 16.67 4.70
CA PRO A 27 24.00 16.28 3.29
C PRO A 27 24.43 14.82 3.06
N GLU A 28 25.02 14.19 4.06
CA GLU A 28 25.52 12.80 4.05
C GLU A 28 24.51 11.76 4.53
N VAL A 29 23.34 12.17 5.03
CA VAL A 29 22.32 11.23 5.51
C VAL A 29 21.63 10.56 4.34
N THR A 30 21.66 9.23 4.33
CA THR A 30 21.01 8.38 3.31
C THR A 30 19.68 7.84 3.78
N THR A 31 19.55 7.59 5.08
CA THR A 31 18.32 7.09 5.68
C THR A 31 17.94 7.93 6.87
N LEU A 32 16.72 8.45 6.82
CA LEU A 32 16.18 9.30 7.86
C LEU A 32 14.87 8.70 8.38
N ALA A 33 14.82 8.48 9.68
CA ALA A 33 13.62 8.07 10.37
C ALA A 33 13.15 9.23 11.27
N LEU A 34 11.92 9.72 11.10
CA LEU A 34 11.40 10.80 11.93
C LEU A 34 9.88 10.78 12.13
N GLY A 35 9.43 11.48 13.17
CA GLY A 35 8.01 11.86 13.30
C GLY A 35 7.51 12.65 12.08
N LEU A 36 6.19 12.69 11.79
CA LEU A 36 5.66 13.52 10.70
C LEU A 36 6.08 15.00 10.87
N PRO A 37 7.01 15.53 10.05
CA PRO A 37 7.54 16.87 10.23
C PRO A 37 6.54 17.95 9.76
N SER A 38 6.78 19.19 10.20
CA SER A 38 6.06 20.35 9.69
C SER A 38 6.28 20.53 8.18
N PRO A 39 5.38 21.22 7.46
CA PRO A 39 5.58 21.53 6.04
C PRO A 39 6.92 22.18 5.72
N ALA A 40 7.41 23.06 6.61
CA ALA A 40 8.68 23.75 6.45
C ALA A 40 9.86 22.79 6.60
N ALA A 41 9.81 21.91 7.60
CA ALA A 41 10.81 20.86 7.79
C ALA A 41 10.82 19.88 6.59
N PHE A 42 9.67 19.46 6.07
CA PHE A 42 9.59 18.65 4.85
C PHE A 42 10.23 19.32 3.63
N ALA A 43 9.97 20.62 3.43
CA ALA A 43 10.57 21.37 2.33
C ALA A 43 12.11 21.45 2.45
N HIS A 44 12.63 21.52 3.69
CA HIS A 44 14.07 21.46 3.93
C HIS A 44 14.64 20.06 3.66
N LEU A 45 13.99 18.98 4.12
CA LEU A 45 14.40 17.60 3.81
C LEU A 45 14.44 17.32 2.32
N ALA A 46 13.52 17.92 1.57
CA ALA A 46 13.50 17.82 0.11
C ALA A 46 14.78 18.36 -0.55
N THR A 47 15.60 19.14 0.15
CA THR A 47 16.88 19.63 -0.38
C THR A 47 18.06 18.67 -0.13
N TRP A 48 17.86 17.59 0.63
CA TRP A 48 18.95 16.70 1.02
C TRP A 48 19.38 15.80 -0.15
N PRO A 49 20.64 15.93 -0.63
CA PRO A 49 21.03 15.37 -1.92
C PRO A 49 21.24 13.85 -1.90
N LYS A 50 21.50 13.27 -0.73
CA LYS A 50 21.82 11.83 -0.57
C LYS A 50 20.71 11.03 0.11
N LEU A 51 19.59 11.66 0.47
CA LEU A 51 18.50 10.98 1.17
C LEU A 51 17.80 9.99 0.23
N THR A 52 18.02 8.69 0.47
CA THR A 52 17.43 7.59 -0.31
C THR A 52 16.20 6.99 0.37
N ASN A 53 16.15 7.01 1.70
CA ASN A 53 15.10 6.37 2.48
C ASN A 53 14.52 7.37 3.48
N LEU A 54 13.22 7.60 3.38
CA LEU A 54 12.45 8.41 4.31
C LEU A 54 11.45 7.51 5.03
N ASP A 55 11.72 7.24 6.31
CA ASP A 55 10.81 6.51 7.18
C ASP A 55 10.10 7.50 8.11
N VAL A 56 8.79 7.62 7.93
CA VAL A 56 7.95 8.47 8.77
C VAL A 56 7.31 7.60 9.82
N TYR A 57 7.35 7.99 11.08
CA TYR A 57 6.59 7.30 12.12
C TYR A 57 5.80 8.31 12.94
N ARG A 58 4.92 7.79 13.80
CA ARG A 58 4.29 8.63 14.81
C ARG A 58 5.17 8.63 16.05
N VAL A 59 5.72 9.80 16.39
CA VAL A 59 6.12 10.04 17.78
C VAL A 59 4.82 10.19 18.56
N VAL A 60 4.65 9.42 19.64
CA VAL A 60 3.47 9.49 20.51
C VAL A 60 3.49 10.84 21.24
N THR A 61 3.08 11.90 20.56
CA THR A 61 2.77 13.16 21.20
C THR A 61 1.40 13.08 21.87
N PRO A 62 1.20 13.79 23.00
CA PRO A 62 -0.09 13.91 23.65
C PRO A 62 -1.17 14.31 22.63
N PRO A 63 -2.45 13.91 22.84
CA PRO A 63 -3.55 13.98 21.87
C PRO A 63 -3.89 15.36 21.29
N ASN A 64 -3.15 16.41 21.63
CA ASN A 64 -3.43 17.82 21.29
C ASN A 64 -2.40 18.48 20.36
N VAL A 65 -1.33 17.79 19.93
CA VAL A 65 -0.44 18.34 18.89
C VAL A 65 -1.05 18.00 17.53
N GLY A 66 -1.98 18.83 17.09
CA GLY A 66 -2.66 18.66 15.82
C GLY A 66 -1.66 18.61 14.66
N ILE A 67 -1.75 17.58 13.83
CA ILE A 67 -1.14 17.59 12.49
C ILE A 67 -1.67 18.86 11.79
N PRO A 68 -0.81 19.68 11.16
CA PRO A 68 -1.26 20.87 10.44
C PRO A 68 -2.37 20.51 9.46
N LYS A 69 -3.58 21.07 9.67
CA LYS A 69 -4.77 20.78 8.86
C LYS A 69 -4.61 21.11 7.37
N SER A 70 -3.58 21.87 7.02
CA SER A 70 -3.24 22.19 5.65
C SER A 70 -1.73 22.36 5.48
N PHE A 71 -1.18 21.61 4.53
CA PHE A 71 0.10 21.94 3.92
C PHE A 71 -0.15 23.04 2.88
N PRO A 72 0.66 24.10 2.83
CA PRO A 72 0.58 25.07 1.74
C PRO A 72 0.79 24.35 0.39
N PRO A 73 0.20 24.85 -0.70
CA PRO A 73 0.46 24.32 -2.03
C PRO A 73 1.93 24.56 -2.38
N VAL A 74 2.78 23.56 -2.19
CA VAL A 74 4.17 23.59 -2.62
C VAL A 74 4.20 23.13 -4.07
N SER A 75 4.69 23.98 -4.98
CA SER A 75 5.07 23.52 -6.32
C SER A 75 6.42 22.80 -6.17
N PRO A 76 6.54 21.52 -6.55
CA PRO A 76 7.82 20.83 -6.45
C PRO A 76 8.83 21.53 -7.35
N ALA A 77 9.94 22.01 -6.77
CA ALA A 77 11.07 22.44 -7.56
C ALA A 77 11.68 21.22 -8.24
N ALA A 78 12.31 21.37 -9.41
CA ALA A 78 12.85 20.25 -10.17
C ALA A 78 13.87 19.37 -9.41
N ASN A 79 14.44 19.89 -8.32
CA ASN A 79 15.50 19.25 -7.54
C ASN A 79 15.06 18.84 -6.12
N THR A 80 13.76 18.67 -5.85
CA THR A 80 13.31 18.12 -4.58
C THR A 80 13.56 16.60 -4.55
N PHE A 81 14.14 16.10 -3.45
CA PHE A 81 14.40 14.68 -3.21
C PHE A 81 15.17 13.98 -4.36
N PRO A 82 16.37 14.46 -4.72
CA PRO A 82 17.06 14.00 -5.93
C PRO A 82 17.51 12.52 -5.88
N ALA A 83 17.63 11.92 -4.70
CA ALA A 83 18.06 10.53 -4.51
C ALA A 83 16.99 9.64 -3.85
N LEU A 84 15.79 10.17 -3.58
CA LEU A 84 14.79 9.46 -2.79
C LEU A 84 14.23 8.26 -3.56
N GLN A 85 14.27 7.11 -2.91
CA GLN A 85 13.92 5.81 -3.47
C GLN A 85 12.83 5.11 -2.67
N VAL A 86 12.80 5.32 -1.35
CA VAL A 86 11.87 4.65 -0.43
C VAL A 86 11.16 5.68 0.44
N ILE A 87 9.83 5.59 0.46
CA ILE A 87 8.97 6.29 1.40
C ILE A 87 8.23 5.22 2.20
N SER A 88 8.43 5.18 3.51
CA SER A 88 7.73 4.24 4.40
C SER A 88 7.08 4.94 5.58
N CYS A 89 5.98 4.37 6.06
CA CYS A 89 5.42 4.70 7.35
C CYS A 89 4.69 3.49 7.95
N TRP A 90 5.05 3.10 9.17
CA TRP A 90 4.48 1.92 9.84
C TRP A 90 3.40 2.25 10.88
N TYR A 91 3.18 3.53 11.17
CA TYR A 91 2.26 3.99 12.23
C TYR A 91 1.61 5.34 11.91
N ALA A 92 1.18 5.55 10.67
CA ALA A 92 0.49 6.78 10.28
C ALA A 92 -0.84 6.94 11.03
N VAL A 93 -1.27 8.18 11.28
CA VAL A 93 -2.62 8.42 11.79
C VAL A 93 -3.61 8.25 10.65
N ASN A 94 -3.38 8.95 9.54
CA ASN A 94 -4.27 8.93 8.38
C ASN A 94 -3.55 8.42 7.14
N LEU A 95 -4.31 7.88 6.19
CA LEU A 95 -3.77 7.48 4.89
C LEU A 95 -3.47 8.72 4.03
N SER A 96 -4.28 9.77 4.18
CA SER A 96 -4.15 11.06 3.48
C SER A 96 -2.84 11.81 3.76
N ASP A 97 -2.15 11.53 4.87
CA ASP A 97 -0.85 12.13 5.18
C ASP A 97 0.18 11.85 4.08
N LEU A 98 0.10 10.67 3.44
CA LEU A 98 0.94 10.29 2.31
C LEU A 98 0.83 11.29 1.14
N VAL A 99 -0.38 11.82 0.89
CA VAL A 99 -0.64 12.75 -0.23
C VAL A 99 0.23 14.01 -0.12
N HIS A 100 0.52 14.46 1.10
CA HIS A 100 1.35 15.63 1.34
C HIS A 100 2.81 15.39 0.96
N ILE A 101 3.33 14.19 1.26
CA ILE A 101 4.69 13.80 0.91
C ILE A 101 4.82 13.64 -0.61
N LEU A 102 3.87 12.91 -1.22
CA LEU A 102 3.88 12.65 -2.66
C LEU A 102 3.88 13.93 -3.50
N ARG A 103 3.15 14.98 -3.07
CA ARG A 103 3.11 16.29 -3.77
C ARG A 103 4.46 16.99 -3.91
N LEU A 104 5.44 16.62 -3.07
CA LEU A 104 6.79 17.20 -3.10
C LEU A 104 7.71 16.49 -4.09
N LEU A 105 7.30 15.32 -4.61
CA LEU A 105 8.11 14.58 -5.55
C LEU A 105 8.14 15.29 -6.91
N PRO A 106 9.32 15.43 -7.52
CA PRO A 106 9.42 15.90 -8.90
C PRO A 106 8.84 14.84 -9.86
N PRO A 107 8.33 15.21 -11.04
CA PRO A 107 7.71 14.25 -11.98
C PRO A 107 8.62 13.08 -12.39
N GLY A 108 9.94 13.29 -12.42
CA GLY A 108 10.94 12.27 -12.76
C GLY A 108 11.62 11.64 -11.55
N ASN A 109 10.94 11.56 -10.40
CA ASN A 109 11.50 10.93 -9.21
C ASN A 109 11.87 9.46 -9.45
N GLU A 110 12.79 8.95 -8.63
CA GLU A 110 13.30 7.57 -8.68
C GLU A 110 12.71 6.72 -7.53
N VAL A 111 11.55 7.10 -6.99
CA VAL A 111 10.89 6.35 -5.93
C VAL A 111 10.47 4.99 -6.48
N HIS A 112 10.98 3.92 -5.86
CA HIS A 112 10.64 2.55 -6.21
C HIS A 112 9.73 1.88 -5.17
N THR A 113 9.71 2.39 -3.93
CA THR A 113 8.90 1.83 -2.84
C THR A 113 8.11 2.91 -2.12
N VAL A 114 6.79 2.69 -2.01
CA VAL A 114 5.88 3.45 -1.16
C VAL A 114 5.15 2.47 -0.26
N GLU A 115 5.40 2.57 1.05
CA GLU A 115 4.70 1.78 2.07
C GLU A 115 4.03 2.70 3.07
N TRP A 116 2.73 2.55 3.27
CA TRP A 116 1.98 3.38 4.20
C TRP A 116 0.99 2.53 4.99
N VAL A 117 1.26 2.41 6.28
CA VAL A 117 0.44 1.67 7.24
C VAL A 117 -0.14 2.65 8.25
N CYS A 118 -1.46 2.81 8.24
CA CYS A 118 -2.15 3.73 9.16
C CYS A 118 -2.92 2.99 10.27
N GLY A 119 -3.13 3.65 11.40
CA GLY A 119 -3.92 3.11 12.52
C GLY A 119 -5.41 3.41 12.43
N SER A 120 -5.83 4.35 11.59
CA SER A 120 -7.24 4.67 11.35
C SER A 120 -7.76 4.00 10.08
N TYR A 121 -9.07 3.74 10.04
CA TYR A 121 -9.75 3.23 8.86
C TYR A 121 -10.04 4.38 7.89
N PRO A 122 -9.42 4.41 6.70
CA PRO A 122 -9.65 5.49 5.74
C PRO A 122 -11.05 5.41 5.16
N SER A 123 -11.65 6.57 4.90
CA SER A 123 -12.90 6.64 4.13
C SER A 123 -12.68 6.23 2.67
N PRO A 124 -13.72 5.80 1.92
CA PRO A 124 -13.60 5.53 0.48
C PRO A 124 -13.02 6.72 -0.30
N ALA A 125 -13.43 7.95 0.04
CA ALA A 125 -12.92 9.16 -0.58
C ALA A 125 -11.42 9.37 -0.31
N GLU A 126 -10.97 9.09 0.91
CA GLU A 126 -9.55 9.17 1.28
C GLU A 126 -8.70 8.14 0.53
N ALA A 127 -9.14 6.88 0.48
CA ALA A 127 -8.43 5.84 -0.26
C ALA A 127 -8.33 6.18 -1.76
N LYS A 128 -9.42 6.66 -2.37
CA LYS A 128 -9.43 7.13 -3.77
C LYS A 128 -8.48 8.31 -3.98
N GLN A 129 -8.46 9.27 -3.05
CA GLN A 129 -7.56 10.42 -3.10
C GLN A 129 -6.10 9.99 -3.08
N VAL A 130 -5.75 9.03 -2.21
CA VAL A 130 -4.38 8.53 -2.06
C VAL A 130 -3.94 7.76 -3.29
N ILE A 131 -4.78 6.88 -3.83
CA ILE A 131 -4.49 6.16 -5.08
C ILE A 131 -4.31 7.14 -6.25
N SER A 132 -5.16 8.16 -6.33
CA SER A 132 -5.03 9.22 -7.35
C SER A 132 -3.74 10.04 -7.16
N ALA A 133 -3.29 10.24 -5.92
CA ALA A 133 -2.04 10.92 -5.63
C ALA A 133 -0.83 10.07 -6.02
N VAL A 134 -0.85 8.76 -5.77
CA VAL A 134 0.19 7.83 -6.23
C VAL A 134 0.32 7.89 -7.74
N ALA A 135 -0.79 7.73 -8.47
CA ALA A 135 -0.81 7.84 -9.94
C ALA A 135 -0.25 9.19 -10.43
N ARG A 136 -0.60 10.28 -9.75
CA ARG A 136 -0.21 11.63 -10.18
C ARG A 136 1.25 11.98 -9.91
N TYR A 137 1.82 11.51 -8.80
CA TYR A 137 3.10 12.01 -8.30
C TYR A 137 4.23 10.99 -8.27
N CYS A 138 3.93 9.68 -8.25
CA CYS A 138 4.96 8.65 -8.37
C CYS A 138 5.32 8.47 -9.85
N ASN A 139 6.59 8.22 -10.13
CA ASN A 139 7.02 7.92 -11.49
C ASN A 139 6.59 6.48 -11.89
N PRO A 140 5.79 6.33 -12.97
CA PRO A 140 5.28 5.03 -13.39
C PRO A 140 6.35 4.05 -13.87
N ALA A 141 7.52 4.54 -14.28
CA ALA A 141 8.62 3.71 -14.74
C ALA A 141 9.40 3.05 -13.59
N THR A 142 9.44 3.69 -12.41
CA THR A 142 10.34 3.31 -11.31
C THR A 142 9.63 2.62 -10.15
N LEU A 143 8.34 2.91 -9.92
CA LEU A 143 7.60 2.33 -8.78
C LEU A 143 7.45 0.81 -8.96
N LYS A 144 7.98 0.05 -7.99
CA LYS A 144 7.94 -1.42 -7.95
C LYS A 144 7.12 -1.96 -6.79
N HIS A 145 7.07 -1.22 -5.68
CA HIS A 145 6.39 -1.65 -4.47
C HIS A 145 5.41 -0.56 -3.99
N LEU A 146 4.13 -0.90 -3.94
CA LEU A 146 3.08 -0.08 -3.36
C LEU A 146 2.34 -0.87 -2.30
N LYS A 147 2.39 -0.40 -1.05
CA LYS A 147 1.65 -0.94 0.07
C LYS A 147 0.85 0.13 0.78
N LEU A 148 -0.46 -0.04 0.81
CA LEU A 148 -1.42 0.76 1.56
C LEU A 148 -2.18 -0.18 2.49
N SER A 149 -1.94 -0.08 3.79
CA SER A 149 -2.50 -1.00 4.78
C SER A 149 -3.03 -0.25 5.99
N VAL A 150 -4.00 -0.84 6.69
CA VAL A 150 -4.38 -0.37 8.04
C VAL A 150 -3.95 -1.41 9.06
N PHE A 151 -3.30 -0.96 10.14
CA PHE A 151 -2.98 -1.81 11.27
C PHE A 151 -4.20 -1.86 12.21
N ALA A 152 -4.93 -2.97 12.18
CA ALA A 152 -5.98 -3.23 13.16
C ALA A 152 -5.31 -3.62 14.49
N LEU A 153 -5.24 -2.69 15.46
CA LEU A 153 -4.94 -3.01 16.86
C LEU A 153 -6.08 -3.87 17.44
N SER A 154 -6.09 -5.16 17.10
CA SER A 154 -6.95 -6.15 17.72
C SER A 154 -6.46 -6.38 19.16
N GLY A 155 -7.02 -5.64 20.12
CA GLY A 155 -6.93 -6.00 21.54
C GLY A 155 -6.45 -4.92 22.51
N THR A 156 -5.98 -3.76 22.04
CA THR A 156 -5.73 -2.63 22.95
C THR A 156 -6.90 -1.66 22.85
N GLY A 157 -7.72 -1.60 23.90
CA GLY A 157 -8.92 -0.74 24.00
C GLY A 157 -8.69 0.78 23.90
N PHE A 158 -7.62 1.23 23.26
CA PHE A 158 -7.29 2.63 23.01
C PHE A 158 -7.99 3.19 21.76
N PHE A 159 -8.51 2.35 20.86
CA PHE A 159 -9.32 2.78 19.70
C PHE A 159 -10.69 2.07 19.63
N SER A 160 -11.11 1.39 20.71
CA SER A 160 -12.35 0.62 20.78
C SER A 160 -13.59 1.46 21.09
N GLN A 161 -13.64 2.73 20.68
CA GLN A 161 -14.86 3.53 20.80
C GLN A 161 -15.47 3.75 19.41
N GLN A 162 -16.61 3.09 19.20
CA GLN A 162 -17.69 3.51 18.30
C GLN A 162 -17.49 3.41 16.79
N ASN A 163 -17.06 2.27 16.27
CA ASN A 163 -17.50 1.90 14.92
C ASN A 163 -18.41 0.68 15.04
N GLU A 164 -19.71 0.95 15.13
CA GLU A 164 -20.74 0.04 14.60
C GLU A 164 -20.29 -0.46 13.22
N PRO A 165 -20.72 -1.64 12.73
CA PRO A 165 -20.53 -2.00 11.34
C PRO A 165 -21.21 -0.92 10.49
N LEU A 166 -20.45 0.11 10.11
CA LEU A 166 -20.86 1.14 9.19
C LEU A 166 -21.43 0.37 8.01
N GLU A 167 -22.70 0.61 7.69
CA GLU A 167 -23.28 0.15 6.44
C GLU A 167 -22.28 0.53 5.36
N MET A 168 -21.57 -0.48 4.86
CA MET A 168 -20.41 -0.20 4.05
C MET A 168 -20.92 0.46 2.80
N SER A 169 -20.38 1.65 2.53
CA SER A 169 -20.66 2.35 1.29
C SER A 169 -20.46 1.37 0.13
N PRO A 170 -21.40 1.30 -0.83
CA PRO A 170 -21.22 0.50 -2.04
C PRO A 170 -20.06 1.03 -2.91
N GLU A 171 -19.43 2.13 -2.51
CA GLU A 171 -18.24 2.64 -3.15
C GLU A 171 -17.07 1.69 -3.01
N GLU A 172 -16.64 1.18 -4.16
CA GLU A 172 -15.42 0.42 -4.29
C GLU A 172 -14.28 1.32 -4.78
N ILE A 173 -13.06 0.92 -4.45
CA ILE A 173 -11.84 1.52 -4.96
C ILE A 173 -11.61 1.06 -6.40
N ASP A 174 -11.39 2.02 -7.30
CA ASP A 174 -10.99 1.77 -8.69
C ASP A 174 -9.45 1.71 -8.79
N LEU A 175 -8.95 0.66 -9.45
CA LEU A 175 -7.52 0.45 -9.72
C LEU A 175 -7.07 1.08 -11.04
N ALA A 176 -7.96 1.67 -11.84
CA ALA A 176 -7.62 2.30 -13.11
C ALA A 176 -6.44 3.30 -13.02
N PRO A 177 -6.30 4.14 -11.97
CA PRO A 177 -5.15 5.03 -11.84
C PRO A 177 -3.80 4.31 -11.70
N LEU A 178 -3.79 3.04 -11.28
CA LEU A 178 -2.55 2.29 -11.05
C LEU A 178 -2.09 1.48 -12.28
N ARG A 179 -2.78 1.61 -13.41
CA ARG A 179 -2.50 0.80 -14.61
C ARG A 179 -1.20 1.17 -15.32
N GLU A 180 -0.70 2.38 -15.13
CA GLU A 180 0.53 2.85 -15.79
C GLU A 180 1.82 2.30 -15.19
N PHE A 181 1.76 1.73 -13.98
CA PHE A 181 2.91 1.22 -13.24
C PHE A 181 3.30 -0.20 -13.67
N HIS A 182 3.74 -0.37 -14.92
CA HIS A 182 4.08 -1.70 -15.49
C HIS A 182 5.27 -2.39 -14.81
N SER A 183 6.06 -1.64 -14.06
CA SER A 183 7.18 -2.14 -13.24
C SER A 183 6.75 -2.66 -11.86
N LEU A 184 5.46 -2.62 -11.50
CA LEU A 184 4.98 -3.12 -10.22
C LEU A 184 5.29 -4.60 -10.03
N GLU A 185 6.00 -4.89 -8.95
CA GLU A 185 6.32 -6.22 -8.45
C GLU A 185 5.46 -6.55 -7.21
N HIS A 186 5.09 -5.54 -6.42
CA HIS A 186 4.24 -5.71 -5.24
C HIS A 186 3.15 -4.64 -5.17
N LEU A 187 1.90 -5.08 -5.20
CA LEU A 187 0.71 -4.27 -4.96
C LEU A 187 -0.04 -4.86 -3.77
N PHE A 188 -0.07 -4.12 -2.66
CA PHE A 188 -0.73 -4.52 -1.43
C PHE A 188 -1.68 -3.41 -0.98
N ILE A 189 -2.98 -3.60 -1.14
CA ILE A 189 -4.02 -2.69 -0.68
C ILE A 189 -4.91 -3.47 0.29
N GLU A 190 -4.77 -3.18 1.58
CA GLU A 190 -5.60 -3.73 2.65
C GLU A 190 -6.16 -2.59 3.51
N VAL A 191 -7.33 -2.10 3.12
CA VAL A 191 -7.97 -0.93 3.75
C VAL A 191 -9.39 -1.25 4.18
N GLY A 192 -10.07 -0.32 4.86
CA GLY A 192 -11.45 -0.51 5.33
C GLY A 192 -12.50 -0.60 4.21
N VAL A 193 -12.10 -0.44 2.94
CA VAL A 193 -13.00 -0.30 1.78
C VAL A 193 -12.67 -1.37 0.75
N SER A 194 -13.71 -1.90 0.09
CA SER A 194 -13.54 -2.92 -0.95
C SER A 194 -12.88 -2.36 -2.20
N VAL A 195 -11.98 -3.14 -2.79
CA VAL A 195 -11.44 -2.87 -4.13
C VAL A 195 -12.36 -3.53 -5.15
N ARG A 196 -12.72 -2.80 -6.21
CA ARG A 196 -13.57 -3.33 -7.27
C ARG A 196 -12.77 -4.34 -8.09
N VAL A 197 -13.11 -5.61 -7.90
CA VAL A 197 -12.48 -6.71 -8.63
C VAL A 197 -13.52 -7.43 -9.47
N THR A 198 -13.43 -7.27 -10.79
CA THR A 198 -14.29 -7.95 -11.76
C THR A 198 -13.47 -8.93 -12.61
N PRO A 199 -14.11 -9.91 -13.27
CA PRO A 199 -13.44 -10.78 -14.24
C PRO A 199 -12.64 -10.01 -15.30
N GLN A 200 -13.19 -8.93 -15.83
CA GLN A 200 -12.53 -8.10 -16.85
C GLN A 200 -11.26 -7.41 -16.30
N VAL A 201 -11.26 -7.01 -15.03
CA VAL A 201 -10.05 -6.48 -14.39
C VAL A 201 -8.99 -7.57 -14.31
N PHE A 202 -9.36 -8.78 -13.89
CA PHE A 202 -8.45 -9.92 -13.78
C PHE A 202 -7.83 -10.34 -15.11
N GLU A 203 -8.61 -10.37 -16.18
CA GLU A 203 -8.11 -10.64 -17.54
C GLU A 203 -7.05 -9.63 -17.98
N GLN A 204 -7.12 -8.39 -17.50
CA GLN A 204 -6.17 -7.33 -17.84
C GLN A 204 -4.92 -7.35 -16.96
N VAL A 205 -4.99 -7.87 -15.72
CA VAL A 205 -3.85 -7.83 -14.77
C VAL A 205 -2.55 -8.35 -15.39
N PRO A 206 -2.49 -9.52 -16.08
CA PRO A 206 -1.24 -10.00 -16.67
C PRO A 206 -0.62 -9.06 -17.70
N SER A 207 -1.44 -8.28 -18.40
CA SER A 207 -0.96 -7.28 -19.36
C SER A 207 -0.54 -5.96 -18.71
N ILE A 208 -1.20 -5.57 -17.62
CA ILE A 208 -0.96 -4.31 -16.90
C ILE A 208 0.27 -4.44 -15.99
N TRP A 209 0.34 -5.52 -15.20
CA TRP A 209 1.42 -5.76 -14.22
C TRP A 209 2.07 -7.13 -14.47
N PRO A 210 2.79 -7.31 -15.59
CA PRO A 210 3.35 -8.61 -15.98
C PRO A 210 4.42 -9.14 -15.03
N ARG A 211 4.97 -8.30 -14.15
CA ARG A 211 6.02 -8.64 -13.18
C ARG A 211 5.52 -8.82 -11.75
N ILE A 212 4.20 -8.80 -11.55
CA ILE A 212 3.62 -8.84 -10.21
C ILE A 212 3.95 -10.16 -9.51
N GLN A 213 4.53 -10.04 -8.32
CA GLN A 213 4.88 -11.13 -7.40
C GLN A 213 3.92 -11.17 -6.21
N THR A 214 3.46 -10.00 -5.77
CA THR A 214 2.47 -9.87 -4.69
C THR A 214 1.29 -9.05 -5.18
N LEU A 215 0.10 -9.63 -5.17
CA LEU A 215 -1.15 -8.94 -5.45
C LEU A 215 -2.13 -9.17 -4.30
N VAL A 216 -2.26 -8.19 -3.41
CA VAL A 216 -3.22 -8.23 -2.31
C VAL A 216 -4.21 -7.08 -2.47
N LEU A 217 -5.48 -7.41 -2.68
CA LEU A 217 -6.60 -6.50 -2.83
C LEU A 217 -7.67 -6.94 -1.82
N SER A 218 -7.54 -6.46 -0.59
CA SER A 218 -8.35 -6.92 0.55
C SER A 218 -9.07 -5.76 1.22
N ALA A 219 -10.29 -6.04 1.70
CA ALA A 219 -10.99 -5.17 2.62
C ALA A 219 -10.93 -5.79 4.02
N ILE A 220 -10.58 -4.98 5.01
CA ILE A 220 -10.54 -5.42 6.41
C ILE A 220 -11.95 -5.79 6.89
N PHE A 221 -12.93 -5.02 6.44
CA PHE A 221 -14.34 -5.27 6.74
C PHE A 221 -14.99 -6.07 5.61
N PRO A 222 -15.67 -7.19 5.93
CA PRO A 222 -16.36 -7.98 4.92
C PRO A 222 -17.52 -7.24 4.30
N ASN A 223 -17.59 -7.25 2.98
CA ASN A 223 -18.79 -6.85 2.26
C ASN A 223 -19.82 -7.99 2.25
N ALA A 224 -21.09 -7.67 2.50
CA ALA A 224 -22.19 -8.63 2.39
C ALA A 224 -22.40 -9.12 0.94
N LEU A 225 -21.98 -8.33 -0.05
CA LEU A 225 -22.08 -8.68 -1.46
C LEU A 225 -21.24 -9.90 -1.80
N THR A 226 -21.75 -10.78 -2.67
CA THR A 226 -20.98 -11.89 -3.22
C THR A 226 -19.89 -11.36 -4.17
N PRO A 227 -18.64 -11.81 -4.08
CA PRO A 227 -17.59 -11.42 -5.02
C PRO A 227 -17.95 -11.79 -6.47
N LEU A 228 -17.58 -10.93 -7.42
CA LEU A 228 -17.83 -11.18 -8.86
C LEU A 228 -16.82 -12.15 -9.47
N VAL A 229 -15.64 -12.28 -8.87
CA VAL A 229 -14.62 -13.27 -9.26
C VAL A 229 -14.84 -14.55 -8.50
N ASN A 230 -14.68 -15.69 -9.18
CA ASN A 230 -14.78 -17.03 -8.60
C ASN A 230 -13.41 -17.74 -8.63
N HIS A 231 -13.35 -18.97 -8.14
CA HIS A 231 -12.13 -19.79 -8.15
C HIS A 231 -11.52 -20.03 -9.55
N GLU A 232 -12.31 -20.14 -10.61
CA GLU A 232 -11.79 -20.33 -11.99
C GLU A 232 -10.97 -19.11 -12.42
N HIS A 233 -11.44 -17.90 -12.11
CA HIS A 233 -10.70 -16.66 -12.41
C HIS A 233 -9.36 -16.61 -11.66
N ILE A 234 -9.29 -17.16 -10.44
CA ILE A 234 -8.04 -17.26 -9.68
C ILE A 234 -7.05 -18.17 -10.41
N LEU A 235 -7.50 -19.34 -10.85
CA LEU A 235 -6.64 -20.29 -11.56
C LEU A 235 -6.11 -19.69 -12.86
N THR A 236 -6.96 -19.04 -13.64
CA THR A 236 -6.56 -18.35 -14.88
C THR A 236 -5.54 -17.24 -14.61
N LEU A 237 -5.76 -16.43 -13.56
CA LEU A 237 -4.84 -15.34 -13.20
C LEU A 237 -3.46 -15.87 -12.80
N VAL A 238 -3.44 -16.90 -11.97
CA VAL A 238 -2.20 -17.49 -11.46
C VAL A 238 -1.43 -18.20 -12.57
N ASP A 239 -2.10 -18.88 -13.50
CA ASP A 239 -1.44 -19.49 -14.67
C ASP A 239 -0.81 -18.44 -15.60
N ALA A 240 -1.45 -17.28 -15.74
CA ALA A 240 -0.98 -16.18 -16.57
C ALA A 240 0.17 -15.38 -15.94
N LEU A 241 0.42 -15.54 -14.63
CA LEU A 241 1.40 -14.76 -13.86
C LEU A 241 2.41 -15.69 -13.17
N PRO A 242 3.45 -16.16 -13.90
CA PRO A 242 4.39 -17.15 -13.37
C PRO A 242 5.26 -16.66 -12.22
N ALA A 243 5.36 -15.33 -12.01
CA ALA A 243 6.10 -14.73 -10.90
C ALA A 243 5.25 -14.51 -9.64
N LEU A 244 3.92 -14.67 -9.74
CA LEU A 244 3.00 -14.41 -8.64
C LEU A 244 3.19 -15.46 -7.53
N CYS A 245 3.61 -15.01 -6.35
CA CYS A 245 3.89 -15.85 -5.20
C CYS A 245 3.00 -15.57 -3.97
N ASP A 246 2.43 -14.37 -3.86
CA ASP A 246 1.43 -14.01 -2.82
C ASP A 246 0.21 -13.36 -3.47
N LEU A 247 -0.95 -14.01 -3.33
CA LEU A 247 -2.24 -13.54 -3.82
C LEU A 247 -3.19 -13.40 -2.65
N GLY A 248 -3.76 -12.21 -2.47
CA GLY A 248 -4.76 -11.96 -1.44
C GLY A 248 -5.97 -11.26 -2.00
N LEU A 249 -7.13 -11.91 -1.96
CA LEU A 249 -8.39 -11.27 -2.33
C LEU A 249 -9.59 -12.09 -1.84
N ARG A 250 -10.76 -11.51 -2.04
CA ARG A 250 -12.04 -12.18 -1.81
C ARG A 250 -12.62 -12.67 -3.13
N PHE A 251 -13.01 -13.93 -3.20
CA PHE A 251 -13.60 -14.56 -4.40
C PHE A 251 -14.73 -15.51 -4.00
N ASP A 252 -15.62 -15.81 -4.94
CA ASP A 252 -16.70 -16.77 -4.74
C ASP A 252 -16.20 -18.21 -4.88
N ALA A 253 -16.16 -18.91 -3.76
CA ALA A 253 -15.81 -20.33 -3.66
C ALA A 253 -17.04 -21.21 -3.37
N SER A 254 -18.26 -20.67 -3.45
CA SER A 254 -19.50 -21.41 -3.18
C SER A 254 -19.73 -22.56 -4.16
N ARG A 255 -19.20 -22.43 -5.38
CA ARG A 255 -19.39 -23.38 -6.49
C ARG A 255 -18.27 -24.37 -6.68
N VAL A 256 -17.28 -24.43 -5.78
CA VAL A 256 -16.19 -25.40 -5.88
C VAL A 256 -16.74 -26.83 -5.69
N LEU A 257 -16.44 -27.70 -6.65
CA LEU A 257 -16.82 -29.10 -6.72
C LEU A 257 -15.77 -30.02 -6.09
N GLY A 258 -14.50 -29.60 -6.04
CA GLY A 258 -13.35 -30.34 -5.52
C GLY A 258 -12.73 -31.32 -6.52
N SER A 259 -13.31 -31.43 -7.73
CA SER A 259 -12.81 -32.25 -8.83
C SER A 259 -12.12 -31.43 -9.93
N GLU A 260 -12.10 -30.10 -9.78
CA GLU A 260 -11.40 -29.22 -10.71
C GLU A 260 -9.91 -29.48 -10.60
N ARG A 261 -9.33 -29.95 -11.71
CA ARG A 261 -7.89 -30.18 -11.83
C ARG A 261 -7.42 -29.52 -13.12
N PRO A 262 -6.81 -28.33 -13.05
CA PRO A 262 -6.14 -27.79 -14.24
C PRO A 262 -5.06 -28.78 -14.67
N ALA A 263 -5.05 -29.15 -15.95
CA ALA A 263 -4.15 -30.18 -16.47
C ALA A 263 -2.66 -29.81 -16.28
N HIS A 264 -2.36 -28.52 -16.39
CA HIS A 264 -1.05 -27.93 -16.09
C HIS A 264 -1.29 -26.53 -15.53
N LEU A 265 -0.83 -26.25 -14.31
CA LEU A 265 -0.84 -24.92 -13.73
C LEU A 265 0.60 -24.44 -13.56
N ARG A 266 0.98 -23.35 -14.22
CA ARG A 266 2.32 -22.76 -14.12
C ARG A 266 2.37 -21.73 -12.99
N SER A 267 2.21 -22.22 -11.76
CA SER A 267 2.11 -21.37 -10.58
C SER A 267 3.38 -21.39 -9.73
N GLN A 268 3.80 -20.22 -9.22
CA GLN A 268 4.74 -20.10 -8.10
C GLN A 268 4.03 -19.61 -6.82
N LEU A 269 2.70 -19.71 -6.78
CA LEU A 269 1.90 -19.23 -5.66
C LEU A 269 2.23 -20.00 -4.39
N LYS A 270 2.73 -19.29 -3.38
CA LYS A 270 3.08 -19.82 -2.05
C LYS A 270 2.06 -19.42 -0.99
N VAL A 271 1.45 -18.25 -1.16
CA VAL A 271 0.51 -17.67 -0.19
C VAL A 271 -0.78 -17.31 -0.92
N LEU A 272 -1.88 -17.91 -0.48
CA LEU A 272 -3.23 -17.51 -0.87
C LEU A 272 -3.97 -16.97 0.36
N ARG A 273 -4.16 -15.66 0.43
CA ARG A 273 -4.92 -14.99 1.50
C ARG A 273 -6.37 -14.91 1.08
N VAL A 274 -7.19 -15.76 1.67
CA VAL A 274 -8.62 -15.80 1.41
C VAL A 274 -9.28 -14.89 2.44
N GLY A 275 -9.87 -13.78 1.98
CA GLY A 275 -10.72 -12.93 2.84
C GLY A 275 -11.96 -13.67 3.32
N LYS A 276 -13.00 -12.97 3.79
CA LYS A 276 -14.32 -13.58 4.10
C LYS A 276 -15.07 -13.99 2.82
N SER A 277 -14.48 -14.91 2.06
CA SER A 277 -15.01 -15.50 0.83
C SER A 277 -16.17 -16.46 1.16
N PRO A 278 -17.25 -16.46 0.38
CA PRO A 278 -18.30 -17.46 0.55
C PRO A 278 -17.76 -18.84 0.18
N ILE A 279 -17.75 -19.76 1.15
CA ILE A 279 -17.28 -21.14 1.00
C ILE A 279 -18.42 -22.06 1.45
N CYS A 280 -18.98 -22.85 0.52
CA CYS A 280 -20.03 -23.83 0.85
C CYS A 280 -19.45 -25.14 1.40
N SER A 281 -18.27 -25.56 0.93
CA SER A 281 -17.61 -26.79 1.39
C SER A 281 -16.11 -26.55 1.55
N PRO A 282 -15.62 -26.34 2.79
CA PRO A 282 -14.19 -26.19 3.05
C PRO A 282 -13.36 -27.38 2.57
N PHE A 283 -13.92 -28.59 2.64
CA PHE A 283 -13.27 -29.80 2.13
C PHE A 283 -12.98 -29.71 0.62
N ARG A 284 -13.98 -29.33 -0.19
CA ARG A 284 -13.82 -29.20 -1.64
C ARG A 284 -12.82 -28.12 -2.02
N VAL A 285 -12.84 -26.97 -1.33
CA VAL A 285 -11.85 -25.91 -1.52
C VAL A 285 -10.45 -26.40 -1.17
N THR A 286 -10.30 -27.18 -0.10
CA THR A 286 -9.01 -27.76 0.29
C THR A 286 -8.49 -28.73 -0.78
N GLU A 287 -9.35 -29.60 -1.31
CA GLU A 287 -8.98 -30.52 -2.39
C GLU A 287 -8.57 -29.80 -3.68
N LEU A 288 -9.30 -28.73 -4.05
CA LEU A 288 -8.91 -27.85 -5.15
C LEU A 288 -7.51 -27.25 -4.92
N LEU A 289 -7.28 -26.64 -3.76
CA LEU A 289 -6.00 -25.98 -3.44
C LEU A 289 -4.84 -26.97 -3.42
N LYS A 290 -5.03 -28.16 -2.85
CA LYS A 290 -4.03 -29.23 -2.92
C LYS A 290 -3.77 -29.62 -4.36
N GLY A 291 -4.81 -29.93 -5.14
CA GLY A 291 -4.65 -30.34 -6.54
C GLY A 291 -3.97 -29.29 -7.43
N CYS A 292 -4.05 -28.00 -7.08
CA CYS A 292 -3.46 -26.90 -7.85
C CYS A 292 -2.07 -26.47 -7.35
N PHE A 293 -1.78 -26.61 -6.05
CA PHE A 293 -0.63 -25.96 -5.41
C PHE A 293 0.22 -26.88 -4.53
N SER A 294 -0.05 -28.20 -4.46
CA SER A 294 0.66 -29.11 -3.56
C SER A 294 2.06 -29.55 -4.01
N GLU A 295 2.59 -29.04 -5.12
CA GLU A 295 3.93 -29.37 -5.64
C GLU A 295 4.76 -28.11 -5.95
N ALA A 296 5.02 -27.28 -4.94
CA ALA A 296 6.06 -26.25 -4.98
C ALA A 296 7.03 -26.42 -3.81
#